data_AF-A0A7W7HW77-F1
#
_entry.id   AF-A0A7W7HW77-F1
#
_cell.length_a   1.000
_cell.length_b   1.000
_cell.length_c   1.000
_cell.angle_alpha   90.00
_cell.angle_beta   90.00
_cell.angle_gamma   90.00
#
_symmetry.space_group_name_H-M   'P 1'
#
loop_
_entity.id
_entity.type
_entity.pdbx_description
1 polymer ?
#
loop_
_entity_poly.entity_id
_entity_poly.type
_entity_poly.pdbx_seq_one_letter_code
_entity_poly.pdbx_strand_id
1 'polypeptide(L)'
;MSEARRHIEALAAALPDAQRSAHAYARSIDLFSGADDLAAAHPSGRAYVAATRMALLQSEVSEALQEIRSRSLDLDPAARRPDDALSLELADILIRTLELSEYLGVDLGAALVAKTTETLSGYRHGGVRF
;
A
#
# COMPACT_ATOMS: atom_id res chain seq x y z
N MET A 1 -25.03 4.46 10.82
CA MET A 1 -23.70 4.13 10.28
C MET A 1 -22.66 4.55 11.32
N SER A 2 -21.70 3.68 11.69
CA SER A 2 -20.67 4.06 12.66
C SER A 2 -19.73 5.12 12.08
N GLU A 3 -19.16 5.97 12.94
CA GLU A 3 -18.19 6.98 12.54
C GLU A 3 -16.98 6.39 11.83
N ALA A 4 -16.48 5.25 12.31
CA ALA A 4 -15.41 4.50 11.66
C ALA A 4 -15.76 4.10 10.22
N ARG A 5 -17.00 3.61 9.98
CA ARG A 5 -17.45 3.25 8.63
C ARG A 5 -17.51 4.46 7.70
N ARG A 6 -17.99 5.61 8.21
CA ARG A 6 -18.00 6.88 7.45
C ARG A 6 -16.59 7.27 7.00
N HIS A 7 -15.59 7.13 7.87
CA HIS A 7 -14.20 7.46 7.52
C HIS A 7 -13.60 6.48 6.51
N ILE A 8 -13.91 5.19 6.61
CA ILE A 8 -13.49 4.19 5.61
C ILE A 8 -14.13 4.48 4.24
N GLU A 9 -15.43 4.79 4.20
CA GLU A 9 -16.12 5.12 2.95
C GLU A 9 -15.55 6.42 2.33
N ALA A 10 -15.21 7.42 3.15
CA ALA A 10 -14.56 8.64 2.69
C ALA A 10 -13.15 8.37 2.13
N LEU A 11 -12.35 7.53 2.80
CA LEU A 11 -11.04 7.11 2.29
C LEU A 11 -11.20 6.33 0.98
N ALA A 12 -12.12 5.37 0.93
CA ALA A 12 -12.39 4.57 -0.26
C ALA A 12 -12.78 5.42 -1.47
N ALA A 13 -13.54 6.50 -1.27
CA ALA A 13 -13.90 7.44 -2.32
C ALA A 13 -12.67 8.19 -2.90
N ALA A 14 -11.65 8.44 -2.08
CA ALA A 14 -10.42 9.12 -2.51
C ALA A 14 -9.40 8.17 -3.17
N LEU A 15 -9.50 6.86 -2.93
CA LEU A 15 -8.50 5.90 -3.37
C LEU A 15 -8.30 5.86 -4.90
N PRO A 16 -9.32 5.90 -5.77
CA PRO A 16 -9.10 5.88 -7.22
C PRO A 16 -8.22 7.02 -7.74
N ASP A 17 -8.38 8.24 -7.21
CA ASP A 17 -7.52 9.38 -7.55
C ASP A 17 -6.11 9.22 -6.96
N ALA A 18 -6.01 8.71 -5.74
CA ALA A 18 -4.73 8.46 -5.07
C ALA A 18 -3.91 7.37 -5.78
N GLN A 19 -4.55 6.30 -6.26
CA GLN A 19 -3.95 5.22 -7.05
C GLN A 19 -3.32 5.77 -8.33
N ARG A 20 -4.10 6.51 -9.13
CA ARG A 20 -3.62 7.18 -10.35
C ARG A 20 -2.46 8.13 -10.06
N SER A 21 -2.57 8.91 -8.99
CA SER A 21 -1.55 9.89 -8.60
C SER A 21 -0.24 9.23 -8.17
N ALA A 22 -0.30 8.16 -7.37
CA ALA A 22 0.87 7.39 -6.97
C ALA A 22 1.55 6.73 -8.18
N HIS A 23 0.77 6.20 -9.13
CA HIS A 23 1.31 5.65 -10.36
C HIS A 23 1.94 6.70 -11.28
N ALA A 24 1.30 7.86 -11.44
CA ALA A 24 1.87 8.98 -12.16
C ALA A 24 3.17 9.49 -11.50
N TYR A 25 3.21 9.56 -10.17
CA TYR A 25 4.40 9.93 -9.41
C TYR A 25 5.54 8.93 -9.66
N ALA A 26 5.30 7.63 -9.54
CA ALA A 26 6.31 6.61 -9.80
C ALA A 26 6.88 6.69 -11.22
N ARG A 27 6.05 7.03 -12.22
CA ARG A 27 6.51 7.31 -13.59
C ARG A 27 7.34 8.58 -13.69
N SER A 28 6.99 9.63 -12.94
CA SER A 28 7.71 10.91 -12.97
C SER A 28 9.14 10.82 -12.44
N ILE A 29 9.41 9.86 -11.55
CA ILE A 29 10.75 9.58 -11.01
C ILE A 29 11.45 8.41 -11.71
N ASP A 30 10.89 7.94 -12.84
CA ASP A 30 11.40 6.82 -13.64
C ASP A 30 11.64 5.51 -12.85
N LEU A 31 10.81 5.24 -11.84
CA LEU A 31 11.00 4.10 -10.94
C LEU A 31 10.95 2.74 -11.65
N PHE A 32 10.20 2.65 -12.74
CA PHE A 32 9.95 1.41 -13.49
C PHE A 32 10.38 1.52 -14.95
N SER A 33 11.49 2.21 -15.20
CA SER A 33 12.06 2.33 -16.55
C SER A 33 12.16 0.96 -17.25
N GLY A 34 11.69 0.86 -18.48
CA GLY A 34 11.69 -0.38 -19.27
C GLY A 34 10.65 -1.44 -18.86
N ALA A 35 9.80 -1.17 -17.87
CA ALA A 35 8.77 -2.12 -17.45
C ALA A 35 7.72 -2.38 -18.54
N ASP A 36 7.36 -1.37 -19.34
CA ASP A 36 6.40 -1.52 -20.44
C ASP A 36 6.96 -2.44 -21.56
N ASP A 37 8.25 -2.29 -21.88
CA ASP A 37 8.93 -3.16 -22.85
C ASP A 37 9.00 -4.61 -22.35
N LEU A 38 9.36 -4.81 -21.07
CA LEU A 38 9.36 -6.13 -20.45
C LEU A 38 7.96 -6.75 -20.41
N ALA A 39 6.94 -5.94 -20.12
CA ALA A 39 5.55 -6.38 -20.12
C ALA A 39 5.10 -6.84 -21.50
N ALA A 40 5.53 -6.16 -22.56
CA ALA A 40 5.20 -6.49 -23.95
C ALA A 40 6.02 -7.65 -24.52
N ALA A 41 7.26 -7.84 -24.07
CA ALA A 41 8.19 -8.82 -24.62
C ALA A 41 7.85 -10.29 -24.28
N HIS A 42 6.99 -10.54 -23.29
CA HIS A 42 6.66 -11.90 -22.84
C HIS A 42 5.16 -12.03 -22.49
N PRO A 43 4.50 -13.17 -22.79
CA PRO A 43 3.09 -13.38 -22.42
C PRO A 43 2.79 -13.20 -20.93
N SER A 44 3.75 -13.53 -20.07
CA SER A 44 3.69 -13.32 -18.61
C SER A 44 4.41 -12.04 -18.15
N GLY A 45 4.84 -11.17 -19.06
CA GLY A 45 5.64 -9.99 -18.76
C GLY A 45 4.97 -9.07 -17.74
N ARG A 46 3.65 -8.83 -17.91
CA ARG A 46 2.86 -8.05 -16.93
C ARG A 46 2.94 -8.62 -15.52
N ALA A 47 2.93 -9.96 -15.39
CA ALA A 47 3.01 -10.64 -14.11
C ALA A 47 4.42 -10.55 -13.50
N TYR A 48 5.48 -10.61 -14.30
CA TYR A 48 6.85 -10.39 -13.82
C TYR A 48 7.03 -8.96 -13.28
N VAL A 49 6.53 -7.99 -14.03
CA VAL A 49 6.56 -6.58 -13.64
C VAL A 49 5.73 -6.32 -12.37
N ALA A 50 4.59 -7.00 -12.20
CA ALA A 50 3.82 -6.98 -10.95
C ALA A 50 4.61 -7.59 -9.78
N ALA A 51 5.29 -8.73 -10.00
CA ALA A 51 6.11 -9.38 -8.99
C ALA A 51 7.28 -8.49 -8.55
N THR A 52 7.92 -7.77 -9.48
CA THR A 52 8.96 -6.78 -9.16
C THR A 52 8.43 -5.67 -8.25
N ARG A 53 7.26 -5.10 -8.58
CA ARG A 53 6.59 -4.09 -7.73
C ARG A 53 6.26 -4.62 -6.34
N MET A 54 5.76 -5.85 -6.26
CA MET A 54 5.48 -6.51 -4.98
C MET A 54 6.76 -6.73 -4.15
N ALA A 55 7.88 -7.09 -4.81
CA ALA A 55 9.16 -7.24 -4.13
C ALA A 55 9.68 -5.91 -3.56
N LEU A 56 9.48 -4.79 -4.28
CA LEU A 56 9.80 -3.45 -3.78
C LEU A 56 8.91 -3.04 -2.61
N LEU A 57 7.60 -3.33 -2.67
CA LEU A 57 6.73 -3.14 -1.51
C LEU A 57 7.25 -3.91 -0.28
N GLN A 58 7.74 -5.14 -0.47
CA GLN A 58 8.32 -5.95 0.59
C GLN A 58 9.63 -5.35 1.14
N SER A 59 10.44 -4.67 0.32
CA SER A 59 11.64 -4.00 0.82
C SER A 59 11.28 -2.83 1.74
N GLU A 60 10.29 -1.99 1.40
CA GLU A 60 9.86 -0.88 2.28
C GLU A 60 9.35 -1.42 3.64
N VAL A 61 8.64 -2.56 3.64
CA VAL A 61 8.22 -3.24 4.88
C VAL A 61 9.43 -3.69 5.71
N SER A 62 10.50 -4.14 5.05
CA SER A 62 11.73 -4.57 5.73
C SER A 62 12.50 -3.37 6.31
N GLU A 63 12.46 -2.21 5.65
CA GLU A 63 13.03 -0.94 6.13
C GLU A 63 12.25 -0.43 7.35
N ALA A 64 10.91 -0.40 7.28
CA ALA A 64 10.08 -0.09 8.45
C ALA A 64 10.38 -1.00 9.66
N LEU A 65 10.56 -2.31 9.40
CA LEU A 65 10.93 -3.26 10.45
C LEU A 65 12.33 -3.00 11.02
N GLN A 66 13.28 -2.60 10.18
CA GLN A 66 14.62 -2.22 10.61
C GLN A 66 14.58 -1.02 11.56
N GLU A 67 13.75 -0.02 11.26
CA GLU A 67 13.60 1.16 12.12
C GLU A 67 13.04 0.80 13.49
N ILE A 68 12.06 -0.10 13.57
CA ILE A 68 11.56 -0.67 14.84
C ILE A 68 12.67 -1.43 15.57
N ARG A 69 13.46 -2.25 14.84
CA ARG A 69 14.54 -3.06 15.40
C ARG A 69 15.67 -2.22 16.00
N SER A 70 15.90 -1.01 15.48
CA SER A 70 16.92 -0.09 15.99
C SER A 70 16.69 0.33 17.45
N ARG A 71 15.45 0.19 17.96
CA ARG A 71 15.00 0.62 19.31
C ARG A 71 15.28 2.09 19.64
N SER A 72 15.51 2.92 18.62
CA SER A 72 15.74 4.35 18.77
C SER A 72 14.45 5.17 18.66
N LEU A 73 13.37 4.53 18.21
CA LEU A 73 12.07 5.15 18.04
C LEU A 73 11.26 5.13 19.32
N ASP A 74 10.63 6.26 19.60
CA ASP A 74 9.48 6.28 20.48
C ASP A 74 8.27 5.72 19.71
N LEU A 75 7.58 4.74 20.31
CA LEU A 75 6.42 4.08 19.72
C LEU A 75 5.11 4.55 20.36
N ASP A 76 5.13 5.65 21.14
CA ASP A 76 3.92 6.28 21.66
C ASP A 76 3.00 6.74 20.50
N PRO A 77 1.81 6.13 20.32
CA PRO A 77 0.88 6.52 19.27
C PRO A 77 0.37 7.96 19.40
N ALA A 78 0.44 8.57 20.60
CA ALA A 78 0.04 9.94 20.82
C ALA A 78 1.01 10.95 20.20
N ALA A 79 2.27 10.57 19.97
CA ALA A 79 3.31 11.48 19.55
C ALA A 79 3.23 11.89 18.07
N ARG A 80 2.55 11.10 17.21
CA ARG A 80 2.33 11.34 15.76
C ARG A 80 3.42 12.19 15.09
N ARG A 81 4.56 11.57 14.78
CA ARG A 81 5.72 12.24 14.18
C ARG A 81 5.73 12.04 12.67
N PRO A 82 5.40 13.05 11.85
CA PRO A 82 5.30 12.85 10.40
C PRO A 82 6.65 12.57 9.70
N ASP A 83 7.76 12.98 10.32
CA ASP A 83 9.07 13.01 9.66
C ASP A 83 10.10 12.05 10.29
N ASP A 84 9.67 11.14 11.18
CA ASP A 84 10.57 10.09 11.67
C ASP A 84 10.72 8.96 10.64
N ALA A 85 11.82 8.21 10.74
CA ALA A 85 12.17 7.19 9.76
C ALA A 85 11.04 6.18 9.55
N LEU A 86 10.44 5.65 10.63
CA LEU A 86 9.31 4.72 10.53
C LEU A 86 8.10 5.34 9.82
N SER A 87 7.78 6.61 10.07
CA SER A 87 6.64 7.26 9.43
C SER A 87 6.87 7.48 7.93
N LEU A 88 8.11 7.77 7.52
CA LEU A 88 8.49 7.83 6.12
C LEU A 88 8.38 6.45 5.45
N GLU A 89 8.87 5.39 6.09
CA GLU A 89 8.76 4.03 5.55
C GLU A 89 7.29 3.58 5.42
N LEU A 90 6.43 3.93 6.39
CA LEU A 90 4.98 3.66 6.31
C LEU A 90 4.31 4.44 5.16
N ALA A 91 4.76 5.67 4.88
CA ALA A 91 4.30 6.44 3.75
C ALA A 91 4.74 5.79 2.43
N ASP A 92 5.97 5.29 2.34
CA ASP A 92 6.45 4.58 1.15
C ASP A 92 5.69 3.28 0.92
N ILE A 93 5.40 2.49 1.96
CA ILE A 93 4.52 1.32 1.86
C ILE A 93 3.14 1.69 1.28
N LEU A 94 2.55 2.80 1.74
CA LEU A 94 1.26 3.28 1.23
C LEU A 94 1.37 3.67 -0.25
N ILE A 95 2.39 4.45 -0.63
CA ILE A 95 2.61 4.88 -2.02
C ILE A 95 2.81 3.68 -2.94
N ARG A 96 3.63 2.70 -2.53
CA ARG A 96 3.85 1.46 -3.28
C ARG A 96 2.58 0.63 -3.42
N THR A 97 1.76 0.55 -2.38
CA THR A 97 0.47 -0.15 -2.41
C THR A 97 -0.49 0.51 -3.41
N LEU A 98 -0.60 1.84 -3.38
CA LEU A 98 -1.44 2.60 -4.29
C LEU A 98 -0.96 2.45 -5.75
N GLU A 99 0.34 2.60 -6.00
CA GLU A 99 0.93 2.42 -7.32
C GLU A 99 0.68 1.01 -7.87
N LEU A 100 0.97 -0.02 -7.07
CA LEU A 100 0.80 -1.40 -7.48
C LEU A 100 -0.68 -1.71 -7.78
N SER A 101 -1.60 -1.20 -6.96
CA SER A 101 -3.03 -1.40 -7.20
C SER A 101 -3.52 -0.75 -8.49
N GLU A 102 -3.02 0.45 -8.85
CA GLU A 102 -3.29 1.06 -10.16
C GLU A 102 -2.71 0.22 -11.29
N TYR A 103 -1.44 -0.21 -11.17
CA TYR A 103 -0.80 -1.06 -12.18
C TYR A 103 -1.54 -2.38 -12.38
N LEU A 104 -2.10 -2.98 -11.33
CA LEU A 104 -2.89 -4.21 -11.41
C LEU A 104 -4.33 -3.98 -11.88
N GLY A 105 -4.82 -2.73 -11.95
CA GLY A 105 -6.22 -2.42 -12.23
C GLY A 105 -7.18 -2.83 -11.12
N VAL A 106 -6.70 -2.87 -9.87
CA VAL A 106 -7.51 -3.17 -8.68
C VAL A 106 -8.23 -1.91 -8.23
N ASP A 107 -9.56 -1.95 -8.09
CA ASP A 107 -10.29 -0.90 -7.38
C ASP A 107 -10.09 -1.08 -5.87
N LEU A 108 -9.07 -0.40 -5.33
CA LEU A 108 -8.70 -0.55 -3.92
C LEU A 108 -9.77 0.06 -3.00
N GLY A 109 -10.49 1.08 -3.46
CA GLY A 109 -11.62 1.68 -2.75
C GLY A 109 -12.76 0.67 -2.56
N ALA A 110 -13.21 0.05 -3.65
CA ALA A 110 -14.23 -0.99 -3.60
C ALA A 110 -13.77 -2.20 -2.77
N ALA A 111 -12.52 -2.63 -2.93
CA ALA A 111 -11.94 -3.72 -2.15
C ALA A 111 -11.91 -3.42 -0.64
N LEU A 112 -11.57 -2.18 -0.25
CA LEU A 112 -11.57 -1.73 1.14
C LEU A 112 -12.97 -1.75 1.76
N VAL A 113 -13.99 -1.26 1.03
CA VAL A 113 -15.40 -1.29 1.49
C VAL A 113 -15.91 -2.72 1.65
N ALA A 114 -15.61 -3.59 0.68
CA ALA A 114 -15.98 -5.00 0.75
C ALA A 114 -15.33 -5.70 1.96
N LYS A 115 -14.01 -5.54 2.13
CA LYS A 115 -13.25 -6.19 3.21
C LYS A 115 -13.69 -5.74 4.60
N THR A 116 -13.98 -4.46 4.78
CA THR A 116 -14.42 -3.91 6.07
C THR A 116 -15.85 -4.34 6.40
N THR A 117 -16.72 -4.47 5.40
CA THR A 117 -18.05 -5.05 5.58
C THR A 117 -17.97 -6.51 6.02
N GLU A 118 -17.09 -7.32 5.41
CA GLU A 118 -16.85 -8.71 5.81
C GLU A 118 -16.19 -8.83 7.19
N THR A 119 -15.24 -7.96 7.51
CA THR A 119 -14.51 -8.03 8.79
C THR A 119 -15.41 -7.67 9.98
N LEU A 120 -16.32 -6.71 9.79
CA LEU A 120 -17.38 -6.40 10.75
C LEU A 120 -18.40 -7.54 10.90
N SER A 121 -18.51 -8.44 9.91
CA SER A 121 -19.29 -9.68 10.02
C SER A 121 -18.58 -10.80 10.81
N GLY A 122 -17.33 -10.59 11.24
CA GLY A 122 -16.62 -11.48 12.17
C GLY A 122 -15.37 -12.17 11.62
N TYR A 123 -14.66 -11.58 10.65
CA TYR A 123 -13.46 -12.20 10.07
C TYR A 123 -12.35 -12.41 11.13
N ARG A 124 -11.86 -13.65 11.23
CA ARG A 124 -10.74 -14.08 12.09
C ARG A 124 -9.59 -14.54 11.20
N HIS A 125 -8.44 -13.87 11.22
CA HIS A 125 -7.25 -14.36 10.53
C HIS A 125 -6.58 -15.43 11.41
N GLY A 126 -6.65 -16.70 11.00
CA GLY A 126 -6.01 -17.82 11.72
C GLY A 126 -6.49 -18.06 13.16
N GLY A 127 -7.58 -17.43 13.61
CA GLY A 127 -8.11 -17.56 14.98
C GLY A 127 -7.32 -16.82 16.06
N VAL A 128 -6.26 -16.07 15.71
CA VAL A 128 -5.41 -15.36 16.67
C VAL A 128 -5.82 -13.88 16.73
N ARG A 129 -5.95 -13.34 17.94
CA ARG A 129 -5.99 -11.89 18.18
C ARG A 129 -4.55 -11.42 18.32
N PHE A 130 -4.11 -10.53 17.42
CA PHE A 130 -2.93 -9.71 17.64
C PHE A 130 -3.31 -8.51 18.50
#